data_AF-A0A661P2Z0-F1
#
_entry.id   AF-A0A661P2Z0-F1
#
_cell.length_a   1.000
_cell.length_b   1.000
_cell.length_c   1.000
_cell.angle_alpha   90.00
_cell.angle_beta   90.00
_cell.angle_gamma   90.00
#
_symmetry.space_group_name_H-M   'P 1'
#
loop_
_entity.id
_entity.type
_entity.pdbx_description
1 polymer ?
#
loop_
_entity_poly.entity_id
_entity_poly.type
_entity_poly.pdbx_seq_one_letter_code
_entity_poly.pdbx_strand_id
1 'polypeptide(L)'
;MEEKKIKKPRGKARVLEGKCVACGERCASACPVDCITLNDAGELLAVDQEKCIGCVKCIKVCAVDALEMFFTPEELKQLKLWEAQKGSATEELDPEEQALREKLAQYKGVWVFIEQTAGEVAKVSWELLGTGRELADTLGVELSAVIIGHDIDHLRTETYGYGADTAIVMDNEVYANYRTEPFTDALCHLIDKHKPEIILMGATGQGRDLAGSVATVVETGLTADCTGLAIDDHGNLAQTRPAFGGNIMATIMCDKYRPQMATVRPHVMKASEYVADRSGQVIRESFAPTEESVLVKVLEVIMNKSG
;
A
#
# COMPACT_ATOMS: atom_id res chain seq x y z
N MET A 1 28.02 -21.83 -29.81
CA MET A 1 26.79 -22.57 -30.13
C MET A 1 25.64 -21.70 -29.65
N GLU A 2 24.91 -21.04 -30.55
CA GLU A 2 23.76 -20.20 -30.17
C GLU A 2 22.65 -21.07 -29.57
N GLU A 3 22.34 -20.85 -28.29
CA GLU A 3 21.17 -21.42 -27.65
C GLU A 3 19.92 -20.82 -28.29
N LYS A 4 19.25 -21.61 -29.13
CA LYS A 4 17.98 -21.23 -29.76
C LYS A 4 16.95 -20.98 -28.65
N LYS A 5 16.65 -19.70 -28.37
CA LYS A 5 15.54 -19.28 -27.48
C LYS A 5 14.27 -20.05 -27.84
N ILE A 6 13.75 -20.83 -26.90
CA ILE A 6 12.54 -21.65 -27.07
C ILE A 6 11.34 -20.71 -27.12
N LYS A 7 10.63 -20.68 -28.26
CA LYS A 7 9.44 -19.82 -28.44
C LYS A 7 8.24 -20.42 -27.72
N LYS A 8 7.40 -19.58 -27.08
CA LYS A 8 6.16 -20.00 -26.42
C LYS A 8 5.21 -20.67 -27.44
N PRO A 9 4.79 -21.93 -27.22
CA PRO A 9 3.79 -22.55 -28.07
C PRO A 9 2.44 -21.84 -27.88
N ARG A 10 1.74 -21.54 -28.98
CA ARG A 10 0.49 -20.77 -28.94
C ARG A 10 -0.76 -21.63 -28.75
N GLY A 11 -0.62 -22.96 -28.80
CA GLY A 11 -1.74 -23.90 -28.75
C GLY A 11 -2.71 -23.72 -29.91
N LYS A 12 -3.66 -24.65 -30.06
CA LYS A 12 -4.70 -24.61 -31.10
C LYS A 12 -6.07 -24.70 -30.45
N ALA A 13 -7.05 -23.98 -30.97
CA ALA A 13 -8.40 -24.03 -30.45
C ALA A 13 -9.06 -25.38 -30.79
N ARG A 14 -9.72 -25.99 -29.81
CA ARG A 14 -10.46 -27.25 -29.91
C ARG A 14 -11.88 -27.07 -29.36
N VAL A 15 -12.82 -27.76 -29.97
CA VAL A 15 -14.23 -27.78 -29.58
C VAL A 15 -14.45 -28.74 -28.43
N LEU A 16 -15.20 -28.30 -27.42
CA LEU A 16 -15.77 -29.18 -26.40
C LEU A 16 -17.14 -29.67 -26.86
N GLU A 17 -17.21 -30.97 -27.16
CA GLU A 17 -18.44 -31.63 -27.60
C GLU A 17 -19.57 -31.42 -26.58
N GLY A 18 -20.75 -31.02 -27.06
CA GLY A 18 -21.96 -30.84 -26.25
C GLY A 18 -22.08 -29.52 -25.48
N LYS A 19 -21.11 -28.60 -25.57
CA LYS A 19 -21.18 -27.28 -24.89
C LYS A 19 -21.62 -26.12 -25.79
N CYS A 20 -21.65 -26.30 -27.11
CA CYS A 20 -22.05 -25.26 -28.03
C CYS A 20 -23.56 -25.00 -27.97
N VAL A 21 -23.97 -23.73 -27.84
CA VAL A 21 -25.39 -23.31 -27.77
C VAL A 21 -25.89 -22.65 -29.07
N ALA A 22 -25.18 -22.86 -30.18
CA ALA A 22 -25.55 -22.34 -31.51
C ALA A 22 -25.83 -20.82 -31.55
N CYS A 23 -24.98 -20.00 -30.94
CA CYS A 23 -25.24 -18.56 -30.75
C CYS A 23 -25.13 -17.67 -32.01
N GLY A 24 -25.18 -18.25 -33.21
CA GLY A 24 -25.16 -17.50 -34.48
C GLY A 24 -23.79 -16.94 -34.87
N GLU A 25 -22.79 -17.80 -35.02
CA GLU A 25 -21.50 -17.52 -35.70
C GLU A 25 -20.51 -16.53 -35.05
N ARG A 26 -20.75 -16.07 -33.82
CA ARG A 26 -19.84 -15.10 -33.14
C ARG A 26 -18.37 -15.54 -33.08
N CYS A 27 -18.12 -16.84 -32.94
CA CYS A 27 -16.79 -17.40 -32.91
C CYS A 27 -16.14 -17.40 -34.31
N ALA A 28 -16.91 -17.73 -35.36
CA ALA A 28 -16.43 -17.74 -36.74
C ALA A 28 -16.11 -16.31 -37.21
N SER A 29 -16.96 -15.33 -36.92
CA SER A 29 -16.70 -13.92 -37.29
C SER A 29 -15.52 -13.30 -36.53
N ALA A 30 -15.20 -13.80 -35.34
CA ALA A 30 -14.02 -13.37 -34.58
C ALA A 30 -12.71 -14.01 -35.07
N CYS A 31 -12.78 -15.02 -35.94
CA CYS A 31 -11.62 -15.76 -36.40
C CYS A 31 -10.91 -15.02 -37.55
N PRO A 32 -9.65 -14.58 -37.38
CA PRO A 32 -8.93 -13.82 -38.41
C PRO A 32 -8.44 -14.67 -39.60
N VAL A 33 -8.56 -15.99 -39.50
CA VAL A 33 -8.07 -16.97 -40.48
C VAL A 33 -9.16 -17.95 -40.92
N ASP A 34 -10.42 -17.64 -40.58
CA ASP A 34 -11.61 -18.43 -40.96
C ASP A 34 -11.47 -19.95 -40.77
N CYS A 35 -10.89 -20.37 -39.64
CA CYS A 35 -10.62 -21.78 -39.33
C CYS A 35 -11.78 -22.49 -38.60
N ILE A 36 -12.96 -21.88 -38.51
CA ILE A 36 -14.11 -22.42 -37.77
C ILE A 36 -15.22 -22.81 -38.75
N THR A 37 -15.68 -24.04 -38.68
CA THR A 37 -16.79 -24.55 -39.49
C THR A 37 -18.03 -24.70 -38.64
N LEU A 38 -19.14 -24.12 -39.11
CA LEU A 38 -20.46 -24.16 -38.48
C LEU A 38 -21.40 -25.01 -39.34
N ASN A 39 -22.42 -25.62 -38.71
CA ASN A 39 -23.51 -26.27 -39.44
C ASN A 39 -24.65 -25.28 -39.75
N ASP A 40 -25.64 -25.72 -40.54
CA ASP A 40 -26.81 -24.90 -40.92
C ASP A 40 -27.67 -24.44 -39.73
N ALA A 41 -27.52 -25.08 -38.56
CA ALA A 41 -28.18 -24.70 -37.31
C ALA A 41 -27.36 -23.68 -36.48
N GLY A 42 -26.18 -23.27 -36.95
CA GLY A 42 -25.27 -22.35 -36.24
C GLY A 42 -24.46 -23.00 -35.13
N GLU A 43 -24.46 -24.33 -35.02
CA GLU A 43 -23.61 -25.09 -34.10
C GLU A 43 -22.20 -25.21 -34.65
N LEU A 44 -21.25 -25.21 -33.72
CA LEU A 44 -19.84 -25.28 -34.02
C LEU A 44 -19.42 -26.74 -34.23
N LEU A 45 -19.11 -27.10 -35.48
CA LEU A 45 -18.82 -28.47 -35.91
C LEU A 45 -17.35 -28.84 -35.67
N ALA A 46 -16.44 -28.00 -36.15
CA ALA A 46 -15.01 -28.27 -36.07
C ALA A 46 -14.18 -26.99 -36.17
N VAL A 47 -12.96 -27.04 -35.62
CA VAL A 47 -11.91 -26.05 -35.83
C VAL A 47 -10.79 -26.72 -36.63
N ASP A 48 -10.44 -26.14 -37.77
CA ASP A 48 -9.32 -26.58 -38.60
C ASP A 48 -8.00 -26.29 -37.85
N GLN A 49 -7.38 -27.36 -37.37
CA GLN A 49 -6.15 -27.29 -36.60
C GLN A 49 -4.94 -26.85 -37.45
N GLU A 50 -4.96 -27.00 -38.77
CA GLU A 50 -3.83 -26.60 -39.61
C GLU A 50 -3.80 -25.08 -39.81
N LYS A 51 -4.98 -24.46 -39.91
CA LYS A 51 -5.13 -23.02 -40.10
C LYS A 51 -5.15 -22.22 -38.80
N CYS A 52 -5.41 -22.86 -37.67
CA CYS A 52 -5.52 -22.18 -36.38
C CYS A 52 -4.17 -21.56 -35.93
N ILE A 53 -4.14 -20.23 -35.78
CA ILE A 53 -2.95 -19.48 -35.34
C ILE A 53 -2.85 -19.27 -33.81
N GLY A 54 -3.79 -19.82 -33.04
CA GLY A 54 -3.80 -19.72 -31.57
C GLY A 54 -4.01 -18.29 -31.03
N CYS A 55 -4.85 -17.48 -31.69
CA CYS A 55 -5.07 -16.08 -31.32
C CYS A 55 -6.05 -15.85 -30.15
N VAL A 56 -6.73 -16.89 -29.65
CA VAL A 56 -7.63 -16.87 -28.47
C VAL A 56 -8.91 -16.02 -28.63
N LYS A 57 -9.12 -15.33 -29.77
CA LYS A 57 -10.31 -14.50 -30.00
C LYS A 57 -11.62 -15.28 -29.91
N CYS A 58 -11.65 -16.51 -30.44
CA CYS A 58 -12.83 -17.36 -30.44
C CYS A 58 -13.25 -17.80 -29.02
N ILE A 59 -12.32 -17.95 -28.09
CA ILE A 59 -12.59 -18.26 -26.68
C ILE A 59 -13.18 -17.04 -25.97
N LYS A 60 -12.57 -15.86 -26.15
CA LYS A 60 -13.04 -14.62 -25.51
C LYS A 60 -14.46 -14.21 -25.90
N VAL A 61 -14.90 -14.61 -27.09
CA VAL A 61 -16.22 -14.28 -27.63
C VAL A 61 -17.27 -15.35 -27.29
N CYS A 62 -16.84 -16.53 -26.83
CA CYS A 62 -17.74 -17.62 -26.47
C CYS A 62 -18.30 -17.40 -25.06
N ALA A 63 -19.61 -17.17 -24.94
CA ALA A 63 -20.25 -16.95 -23.64
C ALA A 63 -20.41 -18.22 -22.78
N VAL A 64 -20.19 -19.40 -23.37
CA VAL A 64 -20.39 -20.71 -22.73
C VAL A 64 -19.12 -21.56 -22.71
N ASP A 65 -17.97 -20.97 -23.05
CA ASP A 65 -16.66 -21.64 -23.06
C ASP A 65 -16.65 -22.98 -23.82
N ALA A 66 -17.34 -23.03 -24.97
CA ALA A 66 -17.42 -24.22 -25.83
C ALA A 66 -16.11 -24.49 -26.61
N LEU A 67 -15.11 -23.62 -26.49
CA LEU A 67 -13.81 -23.71 -27.14
C LEU A 67 -12.70 -23.63 -26.10
N GLU A 68 -11.75 -24.56 -26.17
CA GLU A 68 -10.57 -24.59 -25.30
C GLU A 68 -9.28 -24.52 -26.12
N MET A 69 -8.18 -24.07 -25.51
CA MET A 69 -6.86 -24.17 -26.13
C MET A 69 -6.27 -25.54 -25.82
N PHE A 70 -6.15 -26.36 -26.86
CA PHE A 70 -5.45 -27.64 -26.79
C PHE A 70 -3.97 -27.45 -27.16
N PHE A 71 -3.10 -28.08 -26.39
CA PHE A 71 -1.66 -28.15 -26.65
C PHE A 71 -1.31 -29.60 -26.92
N THR A 72 -0.52 -29.85 -27.97
CA THR A 72 0.00 -31.19 -28.24
C THR A 72 0.96 -31.64 -27.11
N PRO A 73 1.17 -32.95 -26.90
CA PRO A 73 2.09 -33.45 -25.86
C PRO A 73 3.53 -32.92 -25.98
N GLU A 74 3.97 -32.58 -27.20
CA GLU A 74 5.26 -31.96 -27.47
C GLU A 74 5.26 -30.47 -27.11
N GLU A 75 4.19 -29.74 -27.45
CA GLU A 75 4.00 -28.35 -27.02
C GLU A 75 3.83 -28.24 -25.51
N LEU A 76 3.23 -29.21 -24.84
CA LEU A 76 3.15 -29.28 -23.36
C LEU A 76 4.54 -29.48 -22.74
N LYS A 77 5.40 -30.30 -23.35
CA LYS A 77 6.80 -30.43 -22.92
C LYS A 77 7.57 -29.14 -23.15
N GLN A 78 7.38 -28.49 -24.30
CA GLN A 78 7.97 -27.17 -24.59
C GLN A 78 7.43 -26.08 -23.67
N LEU A 79 6.15 -26.10 -23.32
CA LEU A 79 5.53 -25.19 -22.37
C LEU A 79 6.13 -25.41 -20.99
N LYS A 80 6.29 -26.66 -20.53
CA LYS A 80 6.96 -26.97 -19.26
C LYS A 80 8.44 -26.56 -19.25
N LEU A 81 9.15 -26.74 -20.35
CA LEU A 81 10.55 -26.30 -20.50
C LEU A 81 10.65 -24.76 -20.54
N TRP A 82 9.68 -24.09 -21.18
CA TRP A 82 9.57 -22.63 -21.23
C TRP A 82 9.12 -22.05 -19.87
N GLU A 83 8.21 -22.71 -19.16
CA GLU A 83 7.78 -22.40 -17.80
C GLU A 83 8.89 -22.68 -16.80
N ALA A 84 9.73 -23.71 -16.99
CA ALA A 84 10.91 -23.94 -16.18
C ALA A 84 12.00 -22.88 -16.44
N GLN A 85 12.18 -22.43 -17.69
CA GLN A 85 13.01 -21.25 -18.00
C GLN A 85 12.41 -19.95 -17.44
N LYS A 86 11.08 -19.85 -17.34
CA LYS A 86 10.39 -18.72 -16.71
C LYS A 86 10.32 -18.79 -15.19
N GLY A 87 10.41 -19.97 -14.60
CA GLY A 87 10.50 -20.19 -13.16
C GLY A 87 11.82 -19.66 -12.59
N SER A 88 12.82 -19.41 -13.46
CA SER A 88 14.02 -18.65 -13.16
C SER A 88 14.12 -17.33 -13.93
N ALA A 89 13.06 -16.93 -14.63
CA ALA A 89 12.86 -15.55 -15.01
C ALA A 89 12.05 -14.93 -13.86
N THR A 90 12.74 -14.67 -12.74
CA THR A 90 12.62 -13.33 -12.18
C THR A 90 12.57 -12.41 -13.39
N GLU A 91 11.47 -11.68 -13.60
CA GLU A 91 11.55 -10.49 -14.43
C GLU A 91 12.90 -9.86 -14.08
N GLU A 92 13.79 -9.72 -15.07
CA GLU A 92 15.01 -8.96 -14.87
C GLU A 92 14.49 -7.58 -14.49
N LEU A 93 14.27 -7.38 -13.19
CA LEU A 93 13.88 -6.13 -12.59
C LEU A 93 14.93 -5.18 -13.12
N ASP A 94 14.48 -4.11 -13.75
CA ASP A 94 15.37 -3.08 -14.24
C ASP A 94 16.40 -2.80 -13.14
N PRO A 95 17.72 -2.74 -13.40
CA PRO A 95 18.72 -2.50 -12.36
C PRO A 95 18.36 -1.34 -11.41
N GLU A 96 17.58 -0.35 -11.89
CA GLU A 96 16.99 0.71 -11.07
C GLU A 96 15.96 0.20 -10.04
N GLU A 97 15.10 -0.73 -10.42
CA GLU A 97 14.05 -1.32 -9.57
C GLU A 97 14.65 -2.27 -8.52
N GLN A 98 15.75 -2.95 -8.86
CA GLN A 98 16.48 -3.79 -7.93
C GLN A 98 17.23 -2.95 -6.88
N ALA A 99 17.91 -1.87 -7.31
CA ALA A 99 18.53 -0.90 -6.41
C ALA A 99 17.49 -0.19 -5.51
N LEU A 100 16.32 0.10 -6.06
CA LEU A 100 15.21 0.66 -5.29
C LEU A 100 14.76 -0.32 -4.20
N ARG A 101 14.55 -1.60 -4.52
CA ARG A 101 14.18 -2.61 -3.53
C ARG A 101 15.20 -2.77 -2.40
N GLU A 102 16.50 -2.71 -2.72
CA GLU A 102 17.56 -2.75 -1.70
C GLU A 102 17.52 -1.52 -0.78
N LYS A 103 17.23 -0.34 -1.34
CA LYS A 103 17.03 0.88 -0.55
C LYS A 103 15.79 0.76 0.34
N LEU A 104 14.69 0.25 -0.21
CA LEU A 104 13.42 0.10 0.50
C LEU A 104 13.47 -0.96 1.61
N ALA A 105 14.23 -2.04 1.44
CA ALA A 105 14.36 -3.11 2.42
C ALA A 105 14.97 -2.66 3.77
N GLN A 106 15.64 -1.50 3.79
CA GLN A 106 16.15 -0.88 5.01
C GLN A 106 15.05 -0.27 5.87
N TYR A 107 13.89 0.04 5.27
CA TYR A 107 12.80 0.70 5.96
C TYR A 107 11.84 -0.34 6.49
N LYS A 108 11.54 -0.28 7.79
CA LYS A 108 10.64 -1.24 8.45
C LYS A 108 9.82 -0.55 9.53
N GLY A 109 8.61 -1.06 9.72
CA GLY A 109 7.72 -0.63 10.81
C GLY A 109 6.71 0.42 10.37
N VAL A 110 5.56 0.37 11.06
CA VAL A 110 4.47 1.33 10.91
C VAL A 110 4.54 2.29 12.09
N TRP A 111 4.60 3.58 11.80
CA TRP A 111 4.65 4.63 12.80
C TRP A 111 3.32 5.37 12.85
N VAL A 112 2.85 5.65 14.06
CA VAL A 112 1.69 6.51 14.30
C VAL A 112 2.12 7.66 15.18
N PHE A 113 1.93 8.89 14.69
CA PHE A 113 2.16 10.08 15.48
C PHE A 113 1.00 10.30 16.45
N ILE A 114 1.33 10.36 17.75
CA ILE A 114 0.37 10.61 18.81
C ILE A 114 0.32 12.11 19.07
N GLU A 115 -0.77 12.72 18.63
CA GLU A 115 -1.03 14.12 18.86
C GLU A 115 -1.47 14.31 20.32
N GLN A 116 -0.69 15.08 21.07
CA GLN A 116 -1.00 15.45 22.43
C GLN A 116 -1.07 16.98 22.55
N THR A 117 -2.01 17.47 23.36
CA THR A 117 -2.12 18.88 23.71
C THR A 117 -2.23 18.98 25.22
N ALA A 118 -1.24 19.61 25.86
CA ALA A 118 -1.18 19.77 27.32
C ALA A 118 -1.33 18.43 28.10
N GLY A 119 -0.74 17.35 27.57
CA GLY A 119 -0.78 16.03 28.21
C GLY A 119 -2.05 15.22 27.94
N GLU A 120 -3.01 15.74 27.17
CA GLU A 120 -4.19 15.01 26.69
C GLU A 120 -4.01 14.59 25.23
N VAL A 121 -4.26 13.30 24.93
CA VAL A 121 -4.13 12.75 23.58
C VAL A 121 -5.40 12.96 22.76
N ALA A 122 -5.23 13.37 21.50
CA ALA A 122 -6.33 13.50 20.57
C ALA A 122 -6.93 12.13 20.21
N LYS A 123 -8.27 12.04 20.16
CA LYS A 123 -8.99 10.80 19.84
C LYS A 123 -8.57 10.16 18.51
N VAL A 124 -8.20 10.99 17.54
CA VAL A 124 -7.71 10.53 16.22
C VAL A 124 -6.46 9.64 16.34
N SER A 125 -5.61 9.87 17.33
CA SER A 125 -4.42 9.04 17.55
C SER A 125 -4.76 7.62 17.99
N TRP A 126 -5.85 7.44 18.75
CA TRP A 126 -6.36 6.11 19.12
C TRP A 126 -6.98 5.38 17.92
N GLU A 127 -7.72 6.11 17.08
CA GLU A 127 -8.26 5.60 15.82
C GLU A 127 -7.14 5.14 14.88
N LEU A 128 -6.08 5.94 14.78
CA LEU A 128 -4.90 5.63 13.96
C LEU A 128 -4.09 4.44 14.47
N LEU A 129 -3.98 4.24 15.79
CA LEU A 129 -3.31 3.06 16.33
C LEU A 129 -4.07 1.78 15.99
N GLY A 130 -5.41 1.82 15.98
CA GLY A 130 -6.23 0.70 15.53
C GLY A 130 -5.96 0.31 14.08
N THR A 131 -6.09 1.27 13.16
CA THR A 131 -5.78 1.03 11.73
C THR A 131 -4.31 0.70 11.51
N GLY A 132 -3.41 1.35 12.24
CA GLY A 132 -1.96 1.08 12.20
C GLY A 132 -1.64 -0.36 12.59
N ARG A 133 -2.36 -0.94 13.55
CA ARG A 133 -2.23 -2.35 13.94
C ARG A 133 -2.64 -3.28 12.82
N GLU A 134 -3.79 -3.05 12.20
CA GLU A 134 -4.27 -3.85 11.05
C GLU A 134 -3.26 -3.84 9.89
N LEU A 135 -2.69 -2.66 9.59
CA LEU A 135 -1.64 -2.52 8.57
C LEU A 135 -0.34 -3.24 8.96
N ALA A 136 0.08 -3.08 10.22
CA ALA A 136 1.28 -3.73 10.75
C ALA A 136 1.15 -5.27 10.75
N ASP A 137 -0.01 -5.80 11.11
CA ASP A 137 -0.32 -7.24 11.05
C ASP A 137 -0.29 -7.78 9.62
N THR A 138 -0.82 -7.02 8.66
CA THR A 138 -0.82 -7.40 7.24
C THR A 138 0.61 -7.43 6.67
N LEU A 139 1.47 -6.50 7.09
CA LEU A 139 2.88 -6.42 6.68
C LEU A 139 3.81 -7.32 7.51
N GLY A 140 3.36 -7.83 8.66
CA GLY A 140 4.18 -8.60 9.60
C GLY A 140 5.29 -7.76 10.26
N VAL A 141 5.05 -6.47 10.49
CA VAL A 141 6.01 -5.53 11.10
C VAL A 141 5.51 -5.01 12.45
N GLU A 142 6.39 -4.36 13.21
CA GLU A 142 6.03 -3.75 14.50
C GLU A 142 5.27 -2.42 14.33
N LEU A 143 4.33 -2.16 15.23
CA LEU A 143 3.64 -0.87 15.35
C LEU A 143 4.34 0.00 16.39
N SER A 144 4.87 1.15 15.95
CA SER A 144 5.50 2.13 16.82
C SER A 144 4.64 3.39 16.99
N ALA A 145 4.41 3.80 18.24
CA ALA A 145 3.79 5.08 18.57
C ALA A 145 4.88 6.13 18.81
N VAL A 146 4.84 7.25 18.09
CA VAL A 146 5.76 8.38 18.29
C VAL A 146 5.06 9.46 19.10
N ILE A 147 5.61 9.79 20.27
CA ILE A 147 5.07 10.78 21.20
C ILE A 147 6.13 11.85 21.45
N ILE A 148 5.78 13.10 21.16
CA ILE A 148 6.65 14.27 21.35
C ILE A 148 5.92 15.26 22.26
N GLY A 149 6.56 15.67 23.35
CA GLY A 149 5.94 16.55 24.33
C GLY A 149 6.81 16.81 25.54
N HIS A 150 6.18 17.30 26.60
CA HIS A 150 6.79 17.51 27.90
C HIS A 150 5.98 16.81 28.98
N ASP A 151 6.64 16.07 29.87
CA ASP A 151 5.99 15.30 30.95
C ASP A 151 4.94 14.31 30.41
N ILE A 152 5.37 13.46 29.46
CA ILE A 152 4.50 12.55 28.69
C ILE A 152 4.68 11.07 29.06
N ASP A 153 5.41 10.79 30.14
CA ASP A 153 5.73 9.42 30.54
C ASP A 153 4.47 8.60 30.90
N HIS A 154 3.36 9.24 31.30
CA HIS A 154 2.07 8.59 31.56
C HIS A 154 1.38 8.09 30.29
N LEU A 155 1.45 8.86 29.20
CA LEU A 155 0.76 8.56 27.93
C LEU A 155 1.24 7.29 27.26
N ARG A 156 2.49 6.90 27.53
CA ARG A 156 3.07 5.64 27.03
C ARG A 156 2.25 4.41 27.44
N THR A 157 1.73 4.41 28.67
CA THR A 157 0.96 3.25 29.16
C THR A 157 -0.36 3.11 28.41
N GLU A 158 -0.97 4.24 28.05
CA GLU A 158 -2.21 4.26 27.27
C GLU A 158 -1.97 3.79 25.83
N THR A 159 -0.89 4.23 25.17
CA THR A 159 -0.58 3.83 23.80
C THR A 159 -0.34 2.33 23.64
N TYR A 160 0.28 1.68 24.63
CA TYR A 160 0.41 0.22 24.65
C TYR A 160 -0.95 -0.47 24.74
N GLY A 161 -1.88 0.05 25.56
CA GLY A 161 -3.22 -0.51 25.69
C GLY A 161 -4.05 -0.42 24.41
N TYR A 162 -3.77 0.55 23.54
CA TYR A 162 -4.38 0.68 22.21
C TYR A 162 -3.66 -0.12 21.10
N GLY A 163 -2.63 -0.89 21.45
CA GLY A 163 -2.03 -1.90 20.57
C GLY A 163 -0.67 -1.56 19.97
N ALA A 164 -0.02 -0.47 20.40
CA ALA A 164 1.36 -0.18 20.03
C ALA A 164 2.33 -1.21 20.67
N ASP A 165 3.31 -1.69 19.90
CA ASP A 165 4.34 -2.60 20.42
C ASP A 165 5.54 -1.81 20.95
N THR A 166 5.88 -0.73 20.27
CA THR A 166 7.00 0.16 20.63
C THR A 166 6.48 1.59 20.82
N ALA A 167 6.96 2.30 21.83
CA ALA A 167 6.68 3.72 22.03
C ALA A 167 8.00 4.51 21.98
N ILE A 168 8.13 5.37 20.98
CA ILE A 168 9.25 6.30 20.81
C ILE A 168 8.84 7.61 21.48
N VAL A 169 9.54 7.95 22.56
CA VAL A 169 9.20 9.09 23.42
C VAL A 169 10.32 10.11 23.35
N MET A 170 9.98 11.34 23.01
CA MET A 170 10.84 12.51 23.14
C MET A 170 10.22 13.49 24.13
N ASP A 171 10.82 13.55 25.32
CA ASP A 171 10.40 14.42 26.40
C ASP A 171 11.39 15.59 26.55
N ASN A 172 10.91 16.81 26.28
CA ASN A 172 11.67 18.03 26.51
C ASN A 172 10.71 19.22 26.74
N GLU A 173 11.13 20.17 27.58
CA GLU A 173 10.39 21.41 27.85
C GLU A 173 10.10 22.23 26.57
N VAL A 174 11.00 22.17 25.59
CA VAL A 174 10.83 22.81 24.26
C VAL A 174 9.59 22.28 23.53
N TYR A 175 9.15 21.05 23.82
CA TYR A 175 7.97 20.43 23.22
C TYR A 175 6.67 20.63 24.01
N ALA A 176 6.69 21.43 25.09
CA ALA A 176 5.48 21.70 25.88
C ALA A 176 4.37 22.35 25.05
N ASN A 177 4.73 23.28 24.15
CA ASN A 177 3.81 23.90 23.20
C ASN A 177 4.17 23.51 21.77
N TYR A 178 3.15 23.19 20.97
CA TYR A 178 3.34 22.86 19.56
C TYR A 178 3.96 24.03 18.79
N ARG A 179 5.05 23.74 18.10
CA ARG A 179 5.76 24.64 17.20
C ARG A 179 6.25 23.82 16.01
N THR A 180 5.97 24.28 14.80
CA THR A 180 6.22 23.51 13.58
C THR A 180 7.68 23.09 13.43
N GLU A 181 8.63 24.01 13.60
CA GLU A 181 10.06 23.77 13.39
C GLU A 181 10.64 22.74 14.38
N PRO A 182 10.54 22.91 15.72
CA PRO A 182 11.05 21.91 16.66
C PRO A 182 10.46 20.50 16.46
N PHE A 183 9.16 20.40 16.16
CA PHE A 183 8.50 19.11 15.94
C PHE A 183 8.94 18.49 14.60
N THR A 184 9.12 19.30 13.56
CA THR A 184 9.62 18.84 12.26
C THR A 184 11.03 18.30 12.39
N ASP A 185 11.94 19.05 13.03
CA ASP A 185 13.33 18.63 13.22
C ASP A 185 13.42 17.34 14.03
N ALA A 186 12.62 17.23 15.09
CA ALA A 186 12.58 16.05 15.94
C ALA A 186 12.07 14.81 15.17
N LEU A 187 10.99 14.95 14.41
CA LEU A 187 10.45 13.84 13.63
C LEU A 187 11.40 13.45 12.49
N CYS A 188 12.02 14.41 11.81
CA CYS A 188 13.03 14.14 10.79
C CYS A 188 14.23 13.38 11.36
N HIS A 189 14.73 13.79 12.54
CA HIS A 189 15.82 13.10 13.23
C HIS A 189 15.46 11.64 13.55
N LEU A 190 14.24 11.39 14.03
CA LEU A 190 13.75 10.03 14.29
C LEU A 190 13.65 9.20 13.01
N ILE A 191 13.13 9.79 11.92
CA ILE A 191 12.98 9.12 10.62
C ILE A 191 14.35 8.72 10.07
N ASP A 192 15.36 9.58 10.14
CA ASP A 192 16.71 9.28 9.65
C ASP A 192 17.37 8.13 10.43
N LYS A 193 17.11 8.06 11.74
CA LYS A 193 17.69 7.06 12.63
C LYS A 193 17.03 5.69 12.50
N HIS A 194 15.70 5.64 12.49
CA HIS A 194 14.95 4.38 12.55
C HIS A 194 14.39 3.92 11.21
N LYS A 195 14.34 4.81 10.20
CA LYS A 195 13.87 4.51 8.83
C LYS A 195 12.53 3.77 8.81
N PRO A 196 11.42 4.39 9.28
CA PRO A 196 10.11 3.77 9.22
C PRO A 196 9.61 3.59 7.79
N GLU A 197 8.80 2.56 7.55
CA GLU A 197 8.22 2.33 6.24
C GLU A 197 6.97 3.19 5.98
N ILE A 198 6.11 3.30 6.98
CA ILE A 198 4.84 4.05 6.94
C ILE A 198 4.77 4.99 8.13
N ILE A 199 4.30 6.22 7.91
CA ILE A 199 3.98 7.17 8.98
C ILE A 199 2.54 7.66 8.81
N LEU A 200 1.73 7.46 9.86
CA LEU A 200 0.34 7.89 9.92
C LEU A 200 0.19 9.03 10.93
N MET A 201 -0.57 10.05 10.52
CA MET A 201 -0.82 11.24 11.34
C MET A 201 -2.30 11.64 11.26
N GLY A 202 -2.79 12.39 12.25
CA GLY A 202 -4.15 12.91 12.22
C GLY A 202 -4.28 14.04 11.21
N ALA A 203 -5.41 14.14 10.50
CA ALA A 203 -5.71 15.30 9.67
C ALA A 203 -6.27 16.47 10.51
N THR A 204 -5.64 16.77 11.64
CA THR A 204 -6.00 17.89 12.52
C THR A 204 -5.26 19.16 12.10
N GLY A 205 -5.47 20.27 12.82
CA GLY A 205 -4.69 21.50 12.59
C GLY A 205 -3.19 21.27 12.76
N GLN A 206 -2.77 20.51 13.79
CA GLN A 206 -1.37 20.19 14.06
C GLN A 206 -0.84 19.16 13.06
N GLY A 207 -1.57 18.06 12.85
CA GLY A 207 -1.09 16.99 11.98
C GLY A 207 -0.99 17.41 10.50
N ARG A 208 -1.88 18.28 10.01
CA ARG A 208 -1.77 18.82 8.64
C ARG A 208 -0.57 19.73 8.45
N ASP A 209 -0.22 20.51 9.46
CA ASP A 209 0.95 21.40 9.46
C ASP A 209 2.25 20.59 9.54
N LEU A 210 2.35 19.69 10.53
CA LEU A 210 3.54 18.86 10.74
C LEU A 210 3.81 17.90 9.59
N ALA A 211 2.78 17.21 9.09
CA ALA A 211 2.94 16.24 8.00
C ALA A 211 3.48 16.89 6.73
N GLY A 212 3.00 18.10 6.39
CA GLY A 212 3.45 18.84 5.21
C GLY A 212 4.91 19.25 5.31
N SER A 213 5.32 19.77 6.47
CA SER A 213 6.70 20.17 6.74
C SER A 213 7.66 18.98 6.68
N VAL A 214 7.33 17.88 7.35
CA VAL A 214 8.17 16.68 7.42
C VAL A 214 8.29 15.99 6.05
N ALA A 215 7.19 15.87 5.30
CA ALA A 215 7.22 15.26 3.98
C ALA A 215 8.11 16.03 2.99
N THR A 216 8.18 17.36 3.14
CA THR A 216 9.03 18.21 2.31
C THR A 216 10.51 18.05 2.65
N VAL A 217 10.85 18.00 3.94
CA VAL A 217 12.24 17.84 4.40
C VAL A 217 12.80 16.45 4.06
N VAL A 218 11.98 15.41 4.21
CA VAL A 218 12.37 14.02 3.93
C VAL A 218 12.23 13.66 2.43
N GLU A 219 11.73 14.59 1.61
CA GLU A 219 11.51 14.40 0.17
C GLU A 219 10.64 13.18 -0.16
N THR A 220 9.54 13.00 0.57
CA THR A 220 8.63 11.86 0.40
C THR A 220 7.21 12.27 0.01
N GLY A 221 6.41 11.29 -0.43
CA GLY A 221 5.01 11.47 -0.75
C GLY A 221 4.13 11.54 0.50
N LEU A 222 3.24 12.53 0.54
CA LEU A 222 2.20 12.70 1.56
C LEU A 222 0.81 12.69 0.91
N THR A 223 -0.05 11.77 1.36
CA THR A 223 -1.48 11.82 1.00
C THR A 223 -2.28 12.40 2.15
N ALA A 224 -2.94 13.53 1.89
CA ALA A 224 -3.73 14.21 2.91
C ALA A 224 -5.22 13.80 2.89
N ASP A 225 -5.85 13.77 4.07
CA ASP A 225 -7.28 13.50 4.28
C ASP A 225 -7.73 12.13 3.76
N CYS A 226 -6.94 11.09 4.05
CA CYS A 226 -7.28 9.72 3.71
C CYS A 226 -8.53 9.25 4.48
N THR A 227 -9.37 8.51 3.77
CA THR A 227 -10.57 7.87 4.30
C THR A 227 -10.47 6.34 4.31
N GLY A 228 -9.51 5.79 3.57
CA GLY A 228 -9.22 4.36 3.55
C GLY A 228 -7.72 4.13 3.42
N LEU A 229 -7.22 3.15 4.15
CA LEU A 229 -5.84 2.70 4.09
C LEU A 229 -5.87 1.18 3.90
N ALA A 230 -5.13 0.68 2.92
CA ALA A 230 -4.96 -0.74 2.69
C ALA A 230 -3.52 -1.01 2.27
N ILE A 231 -3.09 -2.27 2.37
CA ILE A 231 -1.81 -2.73 1.83
C ILE A 231 -2.10 -3.44 0.51
N ASP A 232 -1.37 -3.06 -0.53
CA ASP A 232 -1.43 -3.70 -1.85
C ASP A 232 -0.64 -5.02 -1.87
N ASP A 233 -0.82 -5.84 -2.90
CA ASP A 233 -0.13 -7.14 -3.09
C ASP A 233 1.41 -6.99 -3.09
N HIS A 234 1.90 -5.79 -3.42
CA HIS A 234 3.32 -5.43 -3.41
C HIS A 234 3.84 -4.91 -2.05
N GLY A 235 3.00 -4.82 -1.02
CA GLY A 235 3.36 -4.30 0.30
C GLY A 235 3.32 -2.77 0.42
N ASN A 236 2.89 -2.05 -0.61
CA ASN A 236 2.77 -0.58 -0.57
C ASN A 236 1.45 -0.13 0.09
N LEU A 237 1.44 1.08 0.64
CA LEU A 237 0.27 1.68 1.28
C LEU A 237 -0.64 2.31 0.22
N ALA A 238 -1.78 1.66 -0.02
CA ALA A 238 -2.87 2.18 -0.83
C ALA A 238 -3.68 3.21 -0.01
N GLN A 239 -3.56 4.48 -0.39
CA GLN A 239 -4.14 5.62 0.32
C GLN A 239 -5.36 6.14 -0.44
N THR A 240 -6.55 5.79 0.03
CA THR A 240 -7.81 6.21 -0.59
C THR A 240 -8.27 7.52 0.01
N ARG A 241 -8.46 8.54 -0.83
CA ARG A 241 -9.01 9.84 -0.45
C ARG A 241 -10.07 10.35 -1.41
N PRO A 242 -11.04 11.14 -0.93
CA PRO A 242 -11.96 11.87 -1.80
C PRO A 242 -11.23 13.02 -2.52
N ALA A 243 -11.29 13.02 -3.84
CA ALA A 243 -10.86 14.11 -4.72
C ALA A 243 -12.08 14.87 -5.29
N PHE A 244 -11.84 16.08 -5.80
CA PHE A 244 -12.86 16.91 -6.47
C PHE A 244 -14.15 17.09 -5.66
N GLY A 245 -14.01 17.52 -4.40
CA GLY A 245 -15.16 17.78 -3.51
C GLY A 245 -15.88 16.52 -3.01
N GLY A 246 -15.28 15.33 -3.15
CA GLY A 246 -15.86 14.07 -2.68
C GLY A 246 -16.55 13.24 -3.75
N ASN A 247 -16.56 13.69 -5.01
CA ASN A 247 -17.23 12.98 -6.09
C ASN A 247 -16.44 11.79 -6.64
N ILE A 248 -15.12 11.81 -6.49
CA ILE A 248 -14.23 10.77 -7.01
C ILE A 248 -13.37 10.27 -5.85
N MET A 249 -13.40 8.97 -5.61
CA MET A 249 -12.45 8.34 -4.70
C MET A 249 -11.20 7.98 -5.50
N ALA A 250 -10.06 8.55 -5.11
CA ALA A 250 -8.77 8.25 -5.71
C ALA A 250 -7.92 7.46 -4.73
N THR A 251 -7.33 6.37 -5.20
CA THR A 251 -6.32 5.61 -4.44
C THR A 251 -4.95 6.01 -4.98
N ILE A 252 -4.12 6.57 -4.09
CA ILE A 252 -2.78 7.06 -4.39
C ILE A 252 -1.79 6.12 -3.70
N MET A 253 -0.68 5.83 -4.37
CA MET A 253 0.39 4.95 -3.88
C MET A 253 1.73 5.65 -4.07
N CYS A 254 2.68 5.36 -3.17
CA CYS A 254 4.03 5.89 -3.24
C CYS A 254 5.04 4.73 -3.37
N ASP A 255 5.33 4.37 -4.61
CA ASP A 255 6.12 3.16 -4.89
C ASP A 255 7.62 3.36 -4.65
N LYS A 256 8.11 4.60 -4.77
CA LYS A 256 9.55 4.91 -4.85
C LYS A 256 10.13 5.59 -3.60
N TYR A 257 9.32 6.31 -2.83
CA TYR A 257 9.81 7.13 -1.74
C TYR A 257 9.36 6.56 -0.38
N ARG A 258 10.19 6.79 0.63
CA ARG A 258 9.95 6.39 2.02
C ARG A 258 10.35 7.54 2.95
N PRO A 259 9.66 7.70 4.09
CA PRO A 259 8.50 6.93 4.55
C PRO A 259 7.22 7.23 3.74
N GLN A 260 6.32 6.27 3.62
CA GLN A 260 4.99 6.52 3.03
C GLN A 260 4.14 7.27 4.06
N MET A 261 3.82 8.53 3.80
CA MET A 261 3.12 9.38 4.77
C MET A 261 1.65 9.56 4.39
N ALA A 262 0.77 9.40 5.37
CA ALA A 262 -0.66 9.68 5.19
C ALA A 262 -1.25 10.41 6.40
N THR A 263 -2.08 11.42 6.15
CA THR A 263 -2.96 11.96 7.20
C THR A 263 -4.35 11.37 7.07
N VAL A 264 -4.95 10.96 8.18
CA VAL A 264 -6.28 10.34 8.21
C VAL A 264 -7.27 11.29 8.85
N ARG A 265 -8.45 11.41 8.22
CA ARG A 265 -9.52 12.26 8.76
C ARG A 265 -10.03 11.69 10.10
N PRO A 266 -10.19 12.52 11.14
CA PRO A 266 -10.79 12.09 12.40
C PRO A 266 -12.17 11.45 12.19
N HIS A 267 -12.49 10.43 12.99
CA HIS A 267 -13.77 9.70 13.02
C HIS A 267 -14.08 8.82 11.81
N VAL A 268 -13.12 8.64 10.90
CA VAL A 268 -13.28 7.70 9.79
C VAL A 268 -12.91 6.28 10.20
N MET A 269 -11.84 6.15 11.00
CA MET A 269 -11.34 4.87 11.46
C MET A 269 -11.96 4.51 12.81
N LYS A 270 -12.08 3.21 13.07
CA LYS A 270 -12.52 2.72 14.38
C LYS A 270 -11.32 2.59 15.29
N ALA A 271 -11.39 3.20 16.47
CA ALA A 271 -10.40 2.96 17.51
C ALA A 271 -10.42 1.49 17.95
N SER A 272 -9.23 0.94 18.22
CA SER A 272 -9.10 -0.40 18.81
C SER A 272 -9.68 -0.43 20.21
N GLU A 273 -10.17 -1.59 20.63
CA GLU A 273 -10.54 -1.81 22.02
C GLU A 273 -9.29 -1.68 22.90
N TYR A 274 -9.43 -0.94 24.00
CA TYR A 274 -8.37 -0.76 24.97
C TYR A 274 -8.16 -2.05 25.77
N VAL A 275 -6.97 -2.62 25.68
CA VAL A 275 -6.58 -3.80 26.44
C VAL A 275 -5.68 -3.37 27.58
N ALA A 276 -6.18 -3.50 28.81
CA ALA A 276 -5.39 -3.24 30.01
C ALA A 276 -4.21 -4.23 30.12
N ASP A 277 -3.11 -3.79 30.74
CA ASP A 277 -1.89 -4.58 31.04
C ASP A 277 -1.03 -5.00 29.84
N ARG A 278 -1.25 -4.43 28.66
CA ARG A 278 -0.29 -4.59 27.54
C ARG A 278 0.97 -3.78 27.82
N SER A 279 2.12 -4.45 27.79
CA SER A 279 3.44 -3.82 27.90
C SER A 279 4.15 -3.86 26.56
N GLY A 280 4.89 -2.80 26.27
CA GLY A 280 5.66 -2.65 25.03
C GLY A 280 7.08 -2.15 25.31
N GLN A 281 7.86 -2.02 24.25
CA GLN A 281 9.21 -1.48 24.31
C GLN A 281 9.16 0.06 24.36
N VAL A 282 9.97 0.67 25.22
CA VAL A 282 10.15 2.13 25.23
C VAL A 282 11.49 2.49 24.63
N ILE A 283 11.49 3.41 23.67
CA ILE A 283 12.68 4.02 23.11
C ILE A 283 12.64 5.49 23.49
N ARG A 284 13.52 5.89 24.40
CA ARG A 284 13.66 7.30 24.79
C ARG A 284 14.78 7.93 23.97
N GLU A 285 14.43 8.96 23.23
CA GLU A 285 15.38 9.75 22.45
C GLU A 285 15.41 11.17 22.99
N SER A 286 16.60 11.75 23.05
CA SER A 286 16.80 13.13 23.48
C SER A 286 17.39 13.91 22.32
N PHE A 287 16.51 14.45 21.48
CA PHE A 287 16.85 15.45 20.49
C PHE A 287 16.00 16.67 20.80
N ALA A 288 16.64 17.81 21.06
CA ALA A 288 15.93 19.06 21.32
C ALA A 288 16.76 20.23 20.78
N PRO A 289 16.19 21.08 19.91
CA PRO A 289 16.81 22.34 19.56
C PRO A 289 16.84 23.25 20.80
N THR A 290 17.88 24.07 20.91
CA THR A 290 17.97 25.10 21.95
C THR A 290 16.81 26.09 21.83
N GLU A 291 16.22 26.51 22.95
CA GLU A 291 15.07 27.44 22.92
C GLU A 291 15.39 28.76 22.21
N GLU A 292 16.65 29.21 22.28
CA GLU A 292 17.15 30.42 21.61
C GLU A 292 17.16 30.32 20.08
N SER A 293 17.26 29.11 19.52
CA SER A 293 17.27 28.93 18.06
C SER A 293 15.87 28.87 17.46
N VAL A 294 14.83 28.76 18.28
CA VAL A 294 13.45 28.67 17.79
C VAL A 294 12.90 30.06 17.51
N LEU A 295 12.57 30.33 16.25
CA LEU A 295 12.08 31.65 15.82
C LEU A 295 10.69 31.99 16.41
N VAL A 296 9.84 30.98 16.53
CA VAL A 296 8.44 31.15 16.98
C VAL A 296 8.34 31.03 18.50
N LYS A 297 7.82 32.08 19.14
CA LYS A 297 7.54 32.12 20.57
C LYS A 297 6.04 32.15 20.83
N VAL A 298 5.58 31.25 21.68
CA VAL A 298 4.18 31.20 22.12
C VAL A 298 4.02 32.16 23.29
N LEU A 299 3.25 33.23 23.09
CA LEU A 299 3.01 34.24 24.14
C LEU A 299 1.86 33.83 25.07
N GLU A 300 0.77 33.35 24.49
CA GLU A 300 -0.44 32.95 25.21
C GLU A 300 -1.18 31.89 24.39
N VAL A 301 -1.74 30.89 25.07
CA VAL A 301 -2.63 29.88 24.47
C VAL A 301 -4.04 30.16 24.98
N ILE A 302 -4.88 30.72 24.12
CA ILE A 302 -6.28 30.99 24.45
C ILE A 302 -7.08 29.73 24.19
N MET A 303 -7.35 28.96 25.24
CA MET A 303 -8.29 27.84 25.16
C MET A 303 -9.72 28.39 25.22
N ASN A 304 -10.44 28.33 24.10
CA ASN A 304 -11.88 28.54 24.12
C ASN A 304 -12.54 27.37 24.85
N LYS A 305 -12.73 27.50 26.16
CA LYS A 305 -13.67 26.67 26.92
C LYS A 305 -15.09 27.06 26.51
N SER A 306 -15.55 26.53 25.39
CA SER A 306 -16.91 26.76 24.88
C SER A 306 -17.42 25.51 24.16
N GLY A 307 -18.25 24.72 24.83
CA GLY A 307 -19.16 23.72 24.23
C GLY A 307 -18.89 22.29 24.64
#